data_AF-A0A081L8W5-F1
#
_entry.id   AF-A0A081L8W5-F1
#
_cell.length_a   1.000
_cell.length_b   1.000
_cell.length_c   1.000
_cell.angle_alpha   90.00
_cell.angle_beta   90.00
_cell.angle_gamma   90.00
#
_symmetry.space_group_name_H-M   'P 1'
#
loop_
_entity.id
_entity.type
_entity.pdbx_description
1 polymer ?
#
loop_
_entity_poly.entity_id
_entity_poly.type
_entity_poly.pdbx_seq_one_letter_code
_entity_poly.pdbx_strand_id
1 'polypeptide(L)'
;MKNTFKVVLIVLITTVFILVLSLVFQKDKEKKSNESGGETIVQEKNDLEKAEEFAEEMKPKVEERLHKIDIHNFIKTITFDKGVNINPMGYIIIRGYINGNPEKYDFSASLEYRSKEVGTMTFSPELSYRFKDWDKYKDEPELKENYLKRLSEKEREQYLKDIGEKEK
;
A
#
# COMPACT_ATOMS: atom_id res chain seq x y z
N MET A 1 -54.45 -6.03 -7.47
CA MET A 1 -53.66 -7.28 -7.67
C MET A 1 -52.19 -7.07 -8.10
N LYS A 2 -51.73 -5.87 -8.51
CA LYS A 2 -50.33 -5.69 -8.94
C LYS A 2 -49.29 -5.71 -7.81
N ASN A 3 -49.66 -5.28 -6.59
CA ASN A 3 -48.71 -5.19 -5.47
C ASN A 3 -48.54 -6.51 -4.71
N THR A 4 -49.59 -7.34 -4.62
CA THR A 4 -49.50 -8.68 -4.00
C THR A 4 -48.62 -9.62 -4.83
N PHE A 5 -48.73 -9.56 -6.16
CA PHE A 5 -47.88 -10.36 -7.05
C PHE A 5 -46.39 -10.00 -6.94
N LYS A 6 -46.07 -8.69 -6.78
CA LYS A 6 -44.69 -8.23 -6.54
C LYS A 6 -44.13 -8.71 -5.21
N VAL A 7 -44.92 -8.67 -4.14
CA VAL A 7 -44.48 -9.15 -2.82
C VAL A 7 -44.23 -10.66 -2.85
N VAL A 8 -45.13 -11.44 -3.47
CA VAL A 8 -44.95 -12.89 -3.62
C VAL A 8 -43.70 -13.22 -4.43
N LEU A 9 -43.43 -12.47 -5.51
CA LEU A 9 -42.24 -12.67 -6.35
C LEU A 9 -40.94 -12.35 -5.58
N ILE A 10 -40.91 -11.27 -4.79
CA ILE A 10 -39.75 -10.90 -3.98
C ILE A 10 -39.47 -11.97 -2.93
N VAL A 11 -40.50 -12.46 -2.24
CA VAL A 11 -40.35 -13.53 -1.24
C VAL A 11 -39.76 -14.78 -1.89
N LEU A 12 -40.26 -15.18 -3.06
CA LEU A 12 -39.77 -16.36 -3.79
C LEU A 12 -38.30 -16.21 -4.20
N ILE A 13 -37.89 -15.03 -4.68
CA ILE A 13 -36.49 -14.74 -5.05
C ILE A 13 -35.59 -14.80 -3.81
N THR A 14 -36.02 -14.23 -2.68
CA THR A 14 -35.22 -14.25 -1.44
C THR A 14 -35.03 -15.67 -0.91
N THR A 15 -36.05 -16.54 -0.98
CA THR A 15 -35.92 -17.93 -0.52
C THR A 15 -34.97 -18.74 -1.39
N VAL A 16 -35.00 -18.53 -2.72
CA VAL A 16 -34.05 -19.17 -3.65
C VAL A 16 -32.63 -18.69 -3.39
N PHE A 17 -32.43 -17.40 -3.10
CA PHE A 17 -31.11 -16.85 -2.79
C PHE A 17 -30.54 -17.45 -1.50
N ILE A 18 -31.34 -17.60 -0.45
CA ILE A 18 -30.94 -18.23 0.81
C ILE A 18 -30.57 -19.71 0.58
N LEU A 19 -31.32 -20.44 -0.23
CA LEU A 19 -31.03 -21.84 -0.56
C LEU A 19 -29.72 -22.00 -1.35
N VAL A 20 -29.46 -21.12 -2.32
CA VAL A 20 -28.22 -21.15 -3.12
C VAL A 20 -27.01 -20.79 -2.25
N LEU A 21 -27.13 -19.77 -1.39
CA LEU A 21 -26.09 -19.44 -0.40
C LEU A 21 -25.82 -20.62 0.54
N SER A 22 -26.87 -21.30 1.02
CA SER A 22 -26.74 -22.48 1.89
C SER A 22 -25.99 -23.63 1.20
N LEU A 23 -26.23 -23.86 -0.10
CA LEU A 23 -25.55 -24.88 -0.89
C LEU A 23 -24.07 -24.53 -1.17
N VAL A 24 -23.74 -23.26 -1.41
CA VAL A 24 -22.34 -22.81 -1.54
C VAL A 24 -21.59 -23.00 -0.23
N PHE A 25 -22.18 -22.59 0.90
CA PHE A 25 -21.61 -22.82 2.24
C PHE A 25 -21.47 -24.31 2.60
N GLN A 26 -22.35 -25.18 2.12
CA GLN A 26 -22.23 -26.63 2.32
C GLN A 26 -21.14 -27.25 1.45
N LYS A 27 -20.96 -26.82 0.19
CA LYS A 27 -19.86 -27.29 -0.68
C LYS A 27 -18.48 -26.92 -0.14
N ASP A 28 -18.34 -25.78 0.54
CA ASP A 28 -17.10 -25.42 1.23
C ASP A 28 -16.83 -26.28 2.47
N LYS A 29 -17.89 -26.78 3.14
CA LYS A 29 -17.77 -27.72 4.27
C LYS A 29 -17.44 -29.15 3.83
N GLU A 30 -18.01 -29.61 2.72
CA GLU A 30 -17.90 -31.03 2.32
C GLU A 30 -16.54 -31.40 1.73
N LYS A 31 -15.72 -30.43 1.30
CA LYS A 31 -14.31 -30.68 0.91
C LYS A 31 -13.36 -30.94 2.09
N LYS A 32 -13.84 -30.87 3.35
CA LYS A 32 -13.00 -30.99 4.56
C LYS A 32 -13.46 -32.02 5.60
N SER A 33 -14.20 -33.06 5.22
CA SER A 33 -14.50 -34.15 6.17
C SER A 33 -14.16 -35.51 5.59
N ASN A 34 -12.93 -35.94 5.83
CA ASN A 34 -12.57 -37.32 6.13
C ASN A 34 -11.21 -37.30 6.84
N GLU A 35 -11.21 -37.02 8.15
CA GLU A 35 -10.55 -37.86 9.17
C GLU A 35 -10.66 -37.24 10.57
N SER A 36 -11.43 -37.96 11.40
CA SER A 36 -11.31 -38.18 12.85
C SER A 36 -10.27 -37.39 13.66
N GLY A 37 -10.75 -36.71 14.71
CA GLY A 37 -9.95 -36.36 15.89
C GLY A 37 -10.21 -34.93 16.34
N GLY A 38 -10.71 -34.75 17.57
CA GLY A 38 -11.02 -33.44 18.12
C GLY A 38 -9.77 -32.55 18.26
N GLU A 39 -9.61 -31.60 17.36
CA GLU A 39 -8.73 -30.44 17.51
C GLU A 39 -9.47 -29.24 16.97
N THR A 40 -9.45 -28.13 17.72
CA THR A 40 -9.82 -26.81 17.21
C THR A 40 -9.01 -26.55 15.94
N ILE A 41 -9.62 -26.70 14.78
CA ILE A 41 -9.02 -26.31 13.50
C ILE A 41 -8.96 -24.79 13.51
N VAL A 42 -7.92 -24.24 14.12
CA VAL A 42 -7.45 -22.90 13.81
C VAL A 42 -7.12 -22.97 12.32
N GLN A 43 -7.95 -22.34 11.49
CA GLN A 43 -7.70 -22.30 10.05
C GLN A 43 -6.40 -21.53 9.86
N GLU A 44 -5.31 -22.26 9.67
CA GLU A 44 -3.98 -21.70 9.56
C GLU A 44 -3.93 -20.85 8.30
N LYS A 45 -3.85 -19.53 8.48
CA LYS A 45 -3.70 -18.58 7.38
C LYS A 45 -2.44 -18.91 6.59
N ASN A 46 -2.51 -18.82 5.26
CA ASN A 46 -1.34 -18.96 4.41
C ASN A 46 -0.31 -17.87 4.80
N ASP A 47 0.99 -18.15 4.65
CA ASP A 47 2.06 -17.21 4.97
C ASP A 47 1.90 -15.88 4.23
N LEU A 48 1.33 -15.89 3.03
CA LEU A 48 0.98 -14.69 2.29
C LEU A 48 -0.10 -13.84 2.99
N GLU A 49 -1.16 -14.48 3.50
CA GLU A 49 -2.25 -13.78 4.19
C GLU A 49 -1.77 -13.19 5.52
N LYS A 50 -0.93 -13.93 6.26
CA LYS A 50 -0.25 -13.40 7.46
C LYS A 50 0.65 -12.21 7.13
N ALA A 51 1.32 -12.23 5.98
CA ALA A 51 2.18 -11.14 5.54
C ALA A 51 1.40 -9.91 5.10
N GLU A 52 0.25 -10.08 4.44
CA GLU A 52 -0.66 -8.99 4.07
C GLU A 52 -1.24 -8.32 5.32
N GLU A 53 -1.71 -9.10 6.30
CA GLU A 53 -2.21 -8.55 7.57
C GLU A 53 -1.15 -7.76 8.32
N PHE A 54 0.05 -8.33 8.44
CA PHE A 54 1.18 -7.62 9.07
C PHE A 54 1.55 -6.35 8.29
N ALA A 55 1.52 -6.37 6.97
CA ALA A 55 1.79 -5.18 6.17
C ALA A 55 0.75 -4.09 6.39
N GLU A 56 -0.55 -4.43 6.46
CA GLU A 56 -1.61 -3.46 6.79
C GLU A 56 -1.38 -2.83 8.18
N GLU A 57 -1.02 -3.62 9.19
CA GLU A 57 -0.68 -3.11 10.53
C GLU A 57 0.54 -2.16 10.52
N MET A 58 1.48 -2.38 9.60
CA MET A 58 2.72 -1.62 9.52
C MET A 58 2.62 -0.35 8.67
N LYS A 59 1.58 -0.18 7.85
CA LYS A 59 1.38 1.03 7.02
C LYS A 59 1.53 2.34 7.78
N PRO A 60 0.93 2.54 8.98
CA PRO A 60 1.09 3.78 9.73
C PRO A 60 2.54 4.10 10.09
N LYS A 61 3.37 3.10 10.40
CA LYS A 61 4.80 3.30 10.69
C LYS A 61 5.59 3.69 9.44
N VAL A 62 5.16 3.20 8.27
CA VAL A 62 5.77 3.55 6.98
C VAL A 62 5.42 4.99 6.62
N GLU A 63 4.15 5.38 6.79
CA GLU A 63 3.71 6.76 6.62
C GLU A 63 4.47 7.72 7.55
N GLU A 64 4.61 7.37 8.84
CA GLU A 64 5.39 8.15 9.79
C GLU A 64 6.85 8.33 9.32
N ARG A 65 7.48 7.25 8.84
CA ARG A 65 8.86 7.31 8.34
C ARG A 65 8.98 8.15 7.07
N LEU A 66 8.01 8.06 6.16
CA LEU A 66 7.93 8.90 4.95
C LEU A 66 7.83 10.39 5.31
N HIS A 67 6.98 10.75 6.26
CA HIS A 67 6.85 12.14 6.69
C HIS A 67 8.09 12.66 7.44
N LYS A 68 8.83 11.79 8.15
CA LYS A 68 10.10 12.18 8.80
C LYS A 68 11.22 12.51 7.80
N ILE A 69 11.26 11.82 6.67
CA ILE A 69 12.27 12.07 5.62
C ILE A 69 11.85 13.20 4.67
N ASP A 70 10.56 13.52 4.61
CA ASP A 70 10.01 14.60 3.80
C ASP A 70 10.21 15.98 4.46
N ILE A 71 11.45 16.44 4.44
CA ILE A 71 11.84 17.74 5.03
C ILE A 71 11.22 18.96 4.34
N HIS A 72 10.65 18.78 3.13
CA HIS A 72 10.11 19.86 2.30
C HIS A 72 8.57 19.86 2.25
N ASN A 73 7.91 19.02 3.05
CA ASN A 73 6.45 18.85 3.06
C ASN A 73 5.87 18.59 1.66
N PHE A 74 6.59 17.82 0.84
CA PHE A 74 6.18 17.45 -0.50
C PHE A 74 5.00 16.46 -0.50
N ILE A 75 4.93 15.58 0.48
CA ILE A 75 3.92 14.53 0.59
C ILE A 75 2.57 15.13 0.96
N LYS A 76 1.60 14.99 0.05
CA LYS A 76 0.19 15.34 0.28
C LYS A 76 -0.68 14.10 0.42
N THR A 77 -0.39 13.07 -0.37
CA THR A 77 -1.07 11.79 -0.31
C THR A 77 -0.08 10.64 -0.45
N ILE A 78 -0.36 9.54 0.25
CA ILE A 78 0.37 8.28 0.16
C ILE A 78 -0.66 7.23 -0.27
N THR A 79 -0.32 6.45 -1.29
CA THR A 79 -1.12 5.31 -1.73
C THR A 79 -0.26 4.05 -1.68
N PHE A 80 -0.74 3.03 -0.98
CA PHE A 80 -0.12 1.72 -0.97
C PHE A 80 -0.68 0.85 -2.09
N ASP A 81 0.20 0.12 -2.75
CA ASP A 81 -0.19 -0.91 -3.71
C ASP A 81 -0.89 -2.07 -3.00
N LYS A 82 -1.70 -2.84 -3.76
CA LYS A 82 -2.37 -4.02 -3.22
C LYS A 82 -1.40 -5.19 -3.11
N GLY A 83 -1.49 -5.91 -1.99
CA GLY A 83 -0.71 -7.11 -1.73
C GLY A 83 0.73 -6.82 -1.32
N VAL A 84 1.47 -7.89 -1.07
CA VAL A 84 2.87 -7.83 -0.60
C VAL A 84 3.75 -8.78 -1.39
N ASN A 85 5.04 -8.49 -1.43
CA ASN A 85 6.04 -9.43 -1.94
C ASN A 85 6.93 -9.91 -0.79
N ILE A 86 7.09 -11.22 -0.63
CA ILE A 86 8.04 -11.78 0.34
C ILE A 86 9.33 -12.10 -0.44
N ASN A 87 10.43 -11.45 -0.06
CA ASN A 87 11.71 -11.72 -0.72
C ASN A 87 12.32 -13.05 -0.25
N PRO A 88 13.35 -13.60 -0.93
CA PRO A 88 13.96 -14.88 -0.54
C PRO A 88 14.56 -14.91 0.88
N MET A 89 14.82 -13.74 1.49
CA MET A 89 15.29 -13.61 2.87
C MET A 89 14.14 -13.53 3.88
N GLY A 90 12.89 -13.57 3.44
CA GLY A 90 11.70 -13.52 4.29
C GLY A 90 11.26 -12.11 4.70
N TYR A 91 11.83 -11.04 4.12
CA TYR A 91 11.32 -9.70 4.34
C TYR A 91 10.04 -9.47 3.54
N ILE A 92 9.06 -8.86 4.20
CA ILE A 92 7.79 -8.47 3.57
C ILE A 92 8.02 -7.09 2.95
N ILE A 93 7.89 -7.00 1.64
CA ILE A 93 8.05 -5.77 0.88
C ILE A 93 6.68 -5.21 0.54
N ILE A 94 6.44 -3.99 1.02
CA ILE A 94 5.29 -3.19 0.60
C ILE A 94 5.75 -2.16 -0.42
N ARG A 95 4.85 -1.79 -1.33
CA ARG A 95 5.08 -0.77 -2.34
C ARG A 95 3.99 0.28 -2.27
N GLY A 96 4.30 1.44 -2.81
CA GLY A 96 3.33 2.52 -2.92
C GLY A 96 3.92 3.69 -3.68
N TYR A 97 3.15 4.76 -3.72
CA TYR A 97 3.54 5.99 -4.39
C TYR A 97 2.93 7.21 -3.71
N ILE A 98 3.51 8.36 -4.03
CA ILE A 98 3.13 9.65 -3.44
C ILE A 98 2.42 10.53 -4.48
N ASN A 99 1.48 11.34 -4.00
CA ASN A 99 0.81 12.39 -4.78
C ASN A 99 0.17 11.91 -6.09
N GLY A 100 -0.31 10.67 -6.12
CA GLY A 100 -1.03 10.14 -7.28
C GLY A 100 -0.15 9.77 -8.48
N ASN A 101 1.18 9.77 -8.36
CA ASN A 101 2.09 9.55 -9.48
C ASN A 101 3.02 8.34 -9.27
N PRO A 102 2.57 7.12 -9.59
CA PRO A 102 3.37 5.90 -9.42
C PRO A 102 4.57 5.80 -10.36
N GLU A 103 4.61 6.54 -11.47
CA GLU A 103 5.75 6.48 -12.40
C GLU A 103 6.92 7.36 -11.94
N LYS A 104 6.62 8.48 -11.25
CA LYS A 104 7.63 9.42 -10.77
C LYS A 104 7.92 9.28 -9.30
N TYR A 105 6.95 8.93 -8.46
CA TYR A 105 7.07 9.04 -7.01
C TYR A 105 6.78 7.72 -6.30
N ASP A 106 7.28 6.61 -6.83
CA ASP A 106 7.19 5.31 -6.18
C ASP A 106 8.20 5.14 -5.04
N PHE A 107 7.81 4.28 -4.10
CA PHE A 107 8.66 3.82 -3.03
C PHE A 107 8.41 2.33 -2.76
N SER A 108 9.38 1.70 -2.12
CA SER A 108 9.18 0.40 -1.48
C SER A 108 9.77 0.40 -0.08
N ALA A 109 9.15 -0.33 0.84
CA ALA A 109 9.62 -0.49 2.20
C ALA A 109 9.70 -1.98 2.53
N SER A 110 10.84 -2.40 3.06
CA SER A 110 10.96 -3.70 3.70
C SER A 110 10.42 -3.62 5.13
N LEU A 111 9.71 -4.66 5.54
CA LEU A 111 9.15 -4.80 6.88
C LEU A 111 9.82 -5.99 7.57
N GLU A 112 10.28 -5.75 8.79
CA GLU A 112 10.94 -6.75 9.59
C GLU A 112 9.92 -7.45 10.49
N TYR A 113 9.57 -8.69 10.15
CA TYR A 113 8.50 -9.43 10.84
C TYR A 113 8.75 -9.61 12.35
N ARG A 114 10.01 -9.85 12.75
CA ARG A 114 10.35 -10.14 14.15
C ARG A 114 10.44 -8.90 15.04
N SER A 115 11.10 -7.84 14.56
CA SER A 115 11.26 -6.58 15.29
C SER A 115 10.02 -5.68 15.19
N LYS A 116 9.12 -5.96 14.24
CA LYS A 116 7.96 -5.11 13.91
C LYS A 116 8.37 -3.69 13.55
N GLU A 117 9.49 -3.57 12.84
CA GLU A 117 10.05 -2.31 12.38
C GLU A 117 9.99 -2.17 10.87
N VAL A 118 10.00 -0.92 10.40
CA VAL A 118 10.23 -0.61 8.99
C VAL A 118 11.73 -0.71 8.77
N GLY A 119 12.16 -1.59 7.88
CA GLY A 119 13.56 -1.77 7.51
C GLY A 119 14.01 -0.71 6.51
N THR A 120 14.73 -1.15 5.48
CA THR A 120 15.17 -0.30 4.37
C THR A 120 13.98 0.20 3.57
N MET A 121 14.03 1.48 3.20
CA MET A 121 13.15 2.09 2.22
C MET A 121 13.96 2.48 0.98
N THR A 122 13.38 2.25 -0.19
CA THR A 122 13.90 2.70 -1.47
C THR A 122 12.88 3.59 -2.15
N PHE A 123 13.38 4.52 -2.94
CA PHE A 123 12.60 5.55 -3.60
C PHE A 123 12.98 5.61 -5.06
N SER A 124 12.04 6.05 -5.88
CA SER A 124 12.34 6.50 -7.23
C SER A 124 13.44 7.58 -7.21
N PRO A 125 14.19 7.75 -8.32
CA PRO A 125 15.15 8.84 -8.43
C PRO A 125 14.52 10.21 -8.19
N GLU A 126 13.34 10.48 -8.77
CA GLU A 126 12.67 11.77 -8.65
C GLU A 126 12.18 12.02 -7.21
N LEU A 127 11.64 11.02 -6.54
CA LEU A 127 11.23 11.13 -5.14
C LEU A 127 12.44 11.34 -4.22
N SER A 128 13.57 10.70 -4.52
CA SER A 128 14.82 10.90 -3.77
C SER A 128 15.30 12.36 -3.81
N TYR A 129 15.17 13.04 -4.97
CA TYR A 129 15.46 14.48 -5.05
C TYR A 129 14.45 15.34 -4.30
N ARG A 130 13.19 14.89 -4.19
CA ARG A 130 12.15 15.57 -3.40
C ARG A 130 12.41 15.52 -1.90
N PHE A 131 13.16 14.54 -1.41
CA PHE A 131 13.57 14.46 0.01
C PHE A 131 14.99 14.97 0.26
N LYS A 132 15.68 15.46 -0.77
CA LYS A 132 17.09 15.81 -0.66
C LYS A 132 17.29 17.11 0.13
N ASP A 133 18.12 17.01 1.16
CA ASP A 133 18.62 18.13 1.95
C ASP A 133 19.82 18.76 1.25
N TRP A 134 19.59 19.84 0.50
CA TRP A 134 20.64 20.48 -0.30
C TRP A 134 21.71 21.19 0.53
N ASP A 135 21.45 21.51 1.80
CA ASP A 135 22.44 22.12 2.67
C ASP A 135 23.62 21.17 2.94
N LYS A 136 23.36 19.85 2.90
CA LYS A 136 24.39 18.81 2.99
C LYS A 136 25.25 18.68 1.72
N TYR A 137 24.82 19.28 0.61
CA TYR A 137 25.51 19.24 -0.69
C TYR A 137 25.94 20.64 -1.14
N LYS A 138 26.10 21.59 -0.20
CA LYS A 138 26.53 22.97 -0.50
C LYS A 138 27.87 23.07 -1.23
N ASP A 139 28.75 22.07 -1.04
CA ASP A 139 30.06 21.99 -1.68
C ASP A 139 29.99 21.39 -3.10
N GLU A 140 28.82 20.86 -3.50
CA GLU A 140 28.54 20.28 -4.81
C GLU A 140 27.27 20.90 -5.46
N PRO A 141 27.24 22.23 -5.67
CA PRO A 141 26.05 22.94 -6.15
C PRO A 141 25.57 22.45 -7.53
N GLU A 142 26.49 21.91 -8.34
CA GLU A 142 26.19 21.34 -9.65
C GLU A 142 25.16 20.21 -9.59
N LEU A 143 25.10 19.43 -8.51
CA LEU A 143 24.10 18.37 -8.35
C LEU A 143 22.68 18.92 -8.36
N LYS A 144 22.47 20.04 -7.66
CA LYS A 144 21.18 20.72 -7.61
C LYS A 144 20.86 21.37 -8.94
N GLU A 145 21.80 22.08 -9.53
CA GLU A 145 21.59 22.72 -10.83
C GLU A 145 21.26 21.72 -11.93
N ASN A 146 21.98 20.59 -11.97
CA ASN A 146 21.73 19.52 -12.94
C ASN A 146 20.38 18.84 -12.70
N TYR A 147 19.90 18.78 -11.46
CA TYR A 147 18.52 18.37 -11.20
C TYR A 147 17.51 19.38 -11.73
N LEU A 148 17.65 20.66 -11.36
CA LEU A 148 16.72 21.72 -11.78
C LEU A 148 16.65 21.85 -13.30
N LYS A 149 17.78 21.69 -14.02
CA LYS A 149 17.85 21.72 -15.49
C LYS A 149 17.07 20.58 -16.16
N ARG A 150 16.87 19.45 -15.48
CA ARG A 150 16.08 18.31 -16.01
C ARG A 150 14.57 18.48 -15.83
N LEU A 151 14.14 19.37 -14.93
CA LEU A 151 12.73 19.67 -14.71
C LEU A 151 12.18 20.60 -15.79
N SER A 152 10.90 20.41 -16.13
CA SER A 152 10.16 21.45 -16.87
C SER A 152 10.05 22.72 -16.04
N GLU A 153 9.83 23.87 -16.68
CA GLU A 153 9.71 25.17 -15.99
C GLU A 153 8.69 25.12 -14.84
N LYS A 154 7.50 24.55 -15.09
CA LYS A 154 6.45 24.40 -14.08
C LYS A 154 6.87 23.51 -12.90
N GLU A 155 7.54 22.39 -13.18
CA GLU A 155 8.01 21.48 -12.12
C GLU A 155 9.13 22.10 -11.30
N ARG A 156 9.99 22.88 -11.94
CA ARG A 156 11.08 23.61 -11.30
C ARG A 156 10.55 24.69 -10.39
N GLU A 157 9.64 25.53 -10.86
CA GLU A 157 9.02 26.59 -10.05
C GLU A 157 8.34 26.00 -8.81
N GLN A 158 7.55 24.93 -9.00
CA GLN A 158 6.90 24.25 -7.89
C GLN A 158 7.93 23.64 -6.92
N TYR A 159 8.99 23.00 -7.43
CA TYR A 159 10.04 22.43 -6.58
C TYR A 159 10.78 23.48 -5.76
N LEU A 160 11.16 24.61 -6.39
CA LEU A 160 11.80 25.72 -5.69
C LEU A 160 10.91 26.26 -4.58
N LYS A 161 9.60 26.40 -4.86
CA LYS A 161 8.62 26.79 -3.86
C LYS A 161 8.52 25.78 -2.70
N ASP A 162 8.52 24.48 -2.99
CA ASP A 162 8.47 23.42 -1.97
C ASP A 162 9.68 23.51 -1.03
N ILE A 163 10.88 23.81 -1.55
CA ILE A 163 12.11 23.95 -0.75
C ILE A 163 12.31 25.38 -0.18
N GLY A 164 11.35 26.28 -0.32
CA GLY A 164 11.43 27.66 0.19
C GLY A 164 12.34 28.61 -0.61
N GLU A 165 12.70 28.25 -1.83
CA GLU A 165 13.54 29.05 -2.72
C GLU A 165 12.74 29.72 -3.85
N LYS A 166 13.35 30.71 -4.50
CA LYS A 166 12.81 31.37 -5.69
C LYS A 166 13.73 31.11 -6.86
N GLU A 167 13.15 31.07 -8.07
CA GLU A 167 13.96 31.03 -9.29
C GLU A 167 14.84 32.29 -9.35
N LYS A 168 16.12 32.09 -9.68
CA LYS A 168 17.13 33.14 -9.76
C LYS A 168 17.22 33.70 -11.17
#